data_AF-A0A8T2EH38-F1
#
_entry.id   AF-A0A8T2EH38-F1
#
_cell.length_a   1.000
_cell.length_b   1.000
_cell.length_c   1.000
_cell.angle_alpha   90.00
_cell.angle_beta   90.00
_cell.angle_gamma   90.00
#
_symmetry.space_group_name_H-M   'P 1'
#
loop_
_entity.id
_entity.type
_entity.pdbx_description
1 polymer ?
#
loop_
_entity_poly.entity_id
_entity_poly.type
_entity_poly.pdbx_seq_one_letter_code
_entity_poly.pdbx_strand_id
1 'polypeptide(L)' 'MNLVLDEAEEVSIKKKTRKPLGRILLKGDNITLMMNA' A
#
# COMPACT_ATOMS: atom_id res chain seq x y z
N MET A 1 6.37 2.18 12.15
CA MET A 1 5.33 3.25 12.19
C MET A 1 4.15 2.84 11.33
N ASN A 2 2.95 2.67 11.89
CA ASN A 2 1.77 2.26 11.12
C ASN A 2 1.15 3.46 10.38
N LEU A 3 0.48 3.20 9.26
CA LEU A 3 -0.21 4.21 8.46
C LEU A 3 -1.66 3.82 8.24
N VAL A 4 -2.54 4.81 8.23
CA VAL A 4 -3.91 4.66 7.72
C VAL A 4 -3.92 5.26 6.33
N LEU A 5 -4.31 4.46 5.33
CA LEU A 5 -4.43 4.88 3.94
C LEU A 5 -5.90 4.86 3.55
N ASP A 6 -6.35 5.94 2.93
CA ASP A 6 -7.67 6.03 2.28
C ASP A 6 -7.52 5.72 0.78
N GLU A 7 -8.55 5.09 0.20
CA GLU A 7 -8.61 4.76 -1.24
C GLU A 7 -7.37 3.99 -1.77
N ALA A 8 -6.77 3.16 -0.93
CA ALA A 8 -5.56 2.43 -1.28
C ALA A 8 -5.80 1.36 -2.36
N GLU A 9 -4.77 1.10 -3.16
CA GLU A 9 -4.74 0.02 -4.13
C GLU A 9 -3.48 -0.85 -3.95
N GLU A 10 -3.65 -2.16 -4.02
CA GLU A 10 -2.52 -3.09 -4.12
C GLU A 10 -2.06 -3.18 -5.57
N VAL A 11 -0.77 -2.95 -5.80
CA VAL A 11 -0.15 -3.14 -7.13
C VAL A 11 0.91 -4.23 -7.02
N SER A 12 0.69 -5.33 -7.73
CA SER A 12 1.68 -6.40 -7.86
C SER A 12 2.37 -6.31 -9.21
N ILE A 13 3.63 -5.89 -9.21
CA ILE A 13 4.43 -5.82 -10.46
C ILE A 13 4.67 -7.23 -11.04
N LYS A 14 4.94 -8.22 -10.18
CA LYS A 14 5.17 -9.61 -10.61
C LYS A 14 3.94 -10.23 -11.25
N LYS A 15 2.75 -10.01 -10.68
CA LYS A 15 1.48 -10.56 -11.19
C LYS A 15 0.80 -9.64 -12.21
N LYS A 16 1.30 -8.41 -12.37
CA LYS A 16 0.69 -7.35 -13.19
C LYS A 16 -0.79 -7.10 -12.82
N THR A 17 -1.10 -7.14 -11.52
CA THR A 17 -2.45 -6.90 -11.02
C THR A 17 -2.53 -5.60 -10.23
N ARG A 18 -3.66 -4.90 -10.36
CA ARG A 18 -4.03 -3.77 -9.50
C ARG A 18 -5.38 -4.11 -8.85
N LYS A 19 -5.46 -4.00 -7.53
CA LYS A 19 -6.66 -4.34 -6.76
C LYS A 19 -7.03 -3.19 -5.83
N PRO A 20 -8.26 -2.65 -5.91
CA PRO A 20 -8.72 -1.65 -4.96
C PRO A 20 -8.90 -2.29 -3.58
N LEU A 21 -8.35 -1.63 -2.56
CA LEU A 21 -8.44 -2.06 -1.16
C LEU A 21 -9.30 -1.09 -0.31
N GLY A 22 -9.43 0.17 -0.73
CA GLY A 22 -10.16 1.18 0.05
C GLY A 22 -9.37 1.61 1.28
N ARG A 23 -10.03 1.71 2.44
CA ARG A 23 -9.36 2.13 3.68
C ARG A 23 -8.63 0.96 4.35
N ILE A 24 -7.32 1.10 4.56
CA ILE A 24 -6.48 0.06 5.20
C ILE A 24 -5.56 0.62 6.28
N LEU A 25 -5.19 -0.24 7.23
CA LEU A 25 -4.07 -0.01 8.15
C LEU A 25 -2.83 -0.72 7.62
N LEU A 26 -1.86 0.03 7.11
CA LEU A 26 -0.58 -0.50 6.66
C LEU A 26 0.39 -0.58 7.85
N LYS A 27 0.85 -1.78 8.17
CA LYS A 27 1.81 -2.02 9.25
C LYS A 27 3.19 -1.49 8.85
N GLY A 28 3.79 -0.70 9.73
CA GLY A 28 5.07 -0.04 9.46
C GLY A 28 6.24 -0.97 9.23
N ASP A 29 6.21 -2.14 9.87
CA ASP A 29 7.29 -3.11 9.83
C ASP A 29 7.42 -3.76 8.44
N ASN A 30 6.38 -3.61 7.60
CA ASN A 30 6.33 -4.12 6.23
C ASN A 30 6.70 -3.05 5.18
N ILE A 31 7.10 -1.85 5.58
CA ILE A 31 7.41 -0.74 4.68
C ILE A 31 8.92 -0.63 4.51
N THR A 32 9.41 -0.89 3.29
CA THR A 32 10.83 -0.69 2.95
C THR A 32 11.13 0.73 2.49
N LEU A 33 10.22 1.33 1.72
CA LEU A 33 10.36 2.68 1.17
C LEU A 33 9.01 3.38 1.19
N MET A 34 8.99 4.62 1.63
CA MET A 34 7.94 5.58 1.33
C MET A 34 8.53 6.64 0.40
N MET A 35 7.85 6.91 -0.70
CA MET A 35 8.21 7.97 -1.63
C MET A 35 7.03 8.91 -1.78
N ASN A 36 7.31 10.21 -1.77
CA ASN A 36 6.41 11.21 -2.29
C ASN A 36 6.98 11.67 -3.64
N ALA A 37 6.11 11.95 -4.61
CA ALA A 37 6.53 12.60 -5.84
C ALA A 37 7.00 14.05 -5.57
#